data_AF-A0A2N1C7C3-F1
#
_entry.id   AF-A0A2N1C7C3-F1
#
_cell.length_a   1.000
_cell.length_b   1.000
_cell.length_c   1.000
_cell.angle_alpha   90.00
_cell.angle_beta   90.00
_cell.angle_gamma   90.00
#
_symmetry.space_group_name_H-M   'P 1'
#
loop_
_entity.id
_entity.type
_entity.pdbx_description
1 polymer ?
#
loop_
_entity_poly.entity_id
_entity_poly.type
_entity_poly.pdbx_seq_one_letter_code
_entity_poly.pdbx_strand_id
1 'polypeptide(L)'
;MKWLAKINLGVVIERLGTFKSALFLLTVISLCLFTGYRLGNYYHHFQITNLEQQKVRLEQLYQQQETNTARIHTLEVELAVEQLANQKAQGLLKSAAEQQFEVKKQLAFYEKVMAPEKQAAGLFVENVKIQASKIPNKYHFQVTLVQQQLKRRYSKGYIELIFEGREGNKAVKLKLEEVAELSKKDLKFSFQYFQIINGEFTLPVNFTPENVLVSAILTKSRWQKYAKKDKSVSWQVNQ
;
A
#
# COMPACT_ATOMS: atom_id res chain seq x y z
N MET A 1 75.70 -24.75 -26.05
CA MET A 1 76.19 -24.21 -27.33
C MET A 1 77.57 -24.80 -27.70
N LYS A 2 77.64 -26.08 -28.09
CA LYS A 2 78.90 -26.73 -28.54
C LYS A 2 78.85 -27.18 -30.03
N TRP A 3 77.74 -26.93 -30.71
CA TRP A 3 77.53 -27.34 -32.11
C TRP A 3 78.19 -26.36 -33.10
N LEU A 4 78.12 -25.04 -32.87
CA LEU A 4 78.72 -24.05 -33.79
C LEU A 4 80.22 -24.28 -34.04
N ALA A 5 80.96 -24.75 -33.03
CA ALA A 5 82.38 -25.09 -33.15
C ALA A 5 82.69 -26.29 -34.08
N LYS A 6 81.67 -27.07 -34.47
CA LYS A 6 81.79 -28.23 -35.38
C LYS A 6 81.49 -27.87 -36.84
N ILE A 7 81.08 -26.63 -37.12
CA ILE A 7 80.82 -26.14 -38.49
C ILE A 7 82.16 -25.71 -39.07
N ASN A 8 82.84 -26.64 -39.75
CA ASN A 8 84.09 -26.35 -40.42
C ASN A 8 83.81 -25.75 -41.81
N LEU A 9 83.79 -24.41 -41.91
CA LEU A 9 83.62 -23.68 -43.18
C LEU A 9 84.67 -24.07 -44.23
N GLY A 10 85.87 -24.48 -43.80
CA GLY A 10 86.94 -24.92 -44.69
C GLY A 10 86.54 -26.13 -45.56
N VAL A 11 85.82 -27.10 -44.99
CA VAL A 11 85.39 -28.32 -45.71
C VAL A 11 84.36 -28.00 -46.81
N VAL A 12 83.52 -26.99 -46.60
CA VAL A 12 82.53 -26.53 -47.60
C VAL A 12 83.23 -25.80 -48.75
N ILE A 13 84.22 -24.97 -48.43
CA ILE A 13 85.02 -24.22 -49.41
C ILE A 13 85.87 -25.16 -50.26
N GLU A 14 86.47 -26.19 -49.65
CA GLU A 14 87.32 -27.18 -50.32
C GLU A 14 86.54 -28.09 -51.28
N ARG A 15 85.29 -28.47 -50.94
CA ARG A 15 84.43 -29.31 -51.80
C ARG A 15 83.69 -28.57 -52.92
N LEU A 16 83.23 -27.35 -52.67
CA LEU A 16 82.35 -26.60 -53.59
C LEU A 16 83.05 -25.45 -54.32
N GLY A 17 84.27 -25.07 -53.88
CA GLY A 17 84.96 -23.87 -54.32
C GLY A 17 84.49 -22.62 -53.56
N THR A 18 85.34 -21.59 -53.54
CA THR A 18 85.10 -20.31 -52.83
C THR A 18 83.84 -19.58 -53.32
N PHE A 19 83.56 -19.62 -54.62
CA PHE A 19 82.41 -18.91 -55.20
C PHE A 19 81.06 -19.53 -54.80
N LYS A 20 80.91 -20.86 -54.90
CA LYS A 20 79.64 -21.54 -54.60
C LYS A 20 79.30 -21.52 -53.11
N SER A 21 80.33 -21.62 -52.25
CA SER A 21 80.17 -21.52 -50.79
C SER A 21 79.77 -20.09 -50.36
N ALA A 22 80.34 -19.05 -50.97
CA ALA A 22 79.92 -17.67 -50.75
C ALA A 22 78.45 -17.44 -51.16
N LEU A 23 78.04 -17.99 -52.31
CA LEU A 23 76.64 -17.89 -52.78
C LEU A 23 75.67 -18.60 -51.83
N PHE A 24 76.03 -19.77 -51.30
CA PHE A 24 75.23 -20.47 -50.29
C PHE A 24 75.12 -19.68 -48.97
N LEU A 25 76.20 -19.03 -48.53
CA LEU A 25 76.16 -18.21 -47.31
C LEU A 25 75.23 -17.00 -47.51
N LEU A 26 75.32 -16.33 -48.67
CA LEU A 26 74.44 -15.22 -49.02
C LEU A 26 72.96 -15.63 -49.07
N THR A 27 72.63 -16.80 -49.60
CA THR A 27 71.23 -17.26 -49.63
C THR A 27 70.72 -17.55 -48.22
N VAL A 28 71.53 -18.15 -47.35
CA VAL A 28 71.15 -18.39 -45.94
C VAL A 28 70.95 -17.07 -45.20
N ILE A 29 71.84 -16.08 -45.36
CA ILE A 29 71.66 -14.75 -44.75
C ILE A 29 70.37 -14.09 -45.26
N SER A 30 70.14 -14.12 -46.57
CA SER A 30 68.93 -13.55 -47.18
C SER A 30 67.67 -14.21 -46.64
N LEU A 31 67.66 -15.54 -46.50
CA LEU A 31 66.54 -16.29 -45.94
C LEU A 31 66.29 -15.94 -44.47
N CYS A 32 67.35 -15.82 -43.65
CA CYS A 32 67.25 -15.38 -42.25
C CYS A 32 66.70 -13.95 -42.14
N LEU A 33 67.19 -13.01 -42.96
CA LEU A 33 66.69 -11.64 -42.96
C LEU A 33 65.22 -11.58 -43.41
N PHE A 34 64.84 -12.33 -44.46
CA PHE A 34 63.47 -12.37 -44.96
C PHE A 34 62.50 -12.94 -43.93
N THR A 35 62.85 -14.06 -43.30
CA THR A 35 62.02 -14.71 -42.27
C THR A 35 61.92 -13.87 -41.00
N GLY A 36 63.02 -13.27 -40.55
CA GLY A 36 63.04 -12.34 -39.41
C GLY A 36 62.16 -11.11 -39.66
N TYR A 37 62.28 -10.49 -40.84
CA TYR A 37 61.44 -9.36 -41.23
C TYR A 37 59.95 -9.75 -41.29
N ARG A 38 59.62 -10.90 -41.88
CA ARG A 38 58.23 -11.39 -41.97
C ARG A 38 57.61 -11.66 -40.60
N LEU A 39 58.33 -12.36 -39.71
CA LEU A 39 57.86 -12.66 -38.36
C LEU A 39 57.73 -11.38 -37.51
N GLY A 40 58.72 -10.50 -37.60
CA GLY A 40 58.69 -9.20 -36.92
C GLY A 40 57.50 -8.36 -37.34
N ASN A 41 57.23 -8.28 -38.65
CA ASN A 41 56.10 -7.51 -39.17
C ASN A 41 54.74 -8.11 -38.77
N TYR A 42 54.62 -9.44 -38.77
CA TYR A 42 53.42 -10.14 -38.28
C TYR A 42 53.15 -9.86 -36.79
N TYR A 43 54.19 -9.99 -35.95
CA TYR A 43 54.07 -9.75 -34.51
C TYR A 43 53.82 -8.26 -34.18
N HIS A 44 54.43 -7.35 -34.94
CA HIS A 44 54.21 -5.91 -34.80
C HIS A 44 52.77 -5.53 -35.15
N HIS A 45 52.22 -6.08 -36.23
CA HIS A 45 50.83 -5.86 -36.60
C HIS A 45 49.87 -6.36 -35.51
N PHE A 46 50.11 -7.56 -34.96
CA PHE A 46 49.31 -8.10 -33.85
C PHE A 46 49.36 -7.23 -32.59
N GLN A 47 50.53 -6.67 -32.25
CA GLN A 47 50.67 -5.73 -31.13
C GLN A 47 49.89 -4.44 -31.36
N ILE A 48 49.97 -3.86 -32.56
CA ILE A 48 49.23 -2.65 -32.90
C ILE A 48 47.72 -2.89 -32.79
N THR A 49 47.21 -3.99 -33.35
CA THR A 49 45.78 -4.30 -33.29
C THR A 49 45.28 -4.50 -31.87
N ASN A 50 46.07 -5.16 -31.01
CA ASN A 50 45.70 -5.33 -29.60
C ASN A 50 45.69 -4.00 -28.84
N LEU A 51 46.66 -3.13 -29.12
CA LEU A 51 46.76 -1.82 -28.51
C LEU A 51 45.57 -0.92 -28.93
N GLU A 52 45.21 -0.95 -30.22
CA GLU A 52 44.01 -0.26 -30.73
C GLU A 52 42.74 -0.77 -30.06
N GLN A 53 42.57 -2.09 -29.95
CA GLN A 53 41.41 -2.68 -29.26
C GLN A 53 41.35 -2.29 -27.78
N GLN A 54 42.50 -2.25 -27.09
CA GLN A 54 42.57 -1.81 -25.71
C GLN A 54 42.21 -0.33 -25.56
N LYS A 55 42.67 0.54 -26.47
CA LYS A 55 42.30 1.96 -26.50
C LYS A 55 40.80 2.15 -26.71
N VAL A 56 40.22 1.46 -27.70
CA VAL A 56 38.76 1.51 -27.95
C VAL A 56 37.98 1.04 -26.74
N ARG A 57 38.40 -0.07 -26.10
CA ARG A 57 37.75 -0.55 -24.88
C ARG A 57 37.85 0.47 -23.74
N LEU A 58 39.00 1.12 -23.59
CA LEU A 58 39.22 2.14 -22.56
C LEU A 58 38.29 3.35 -22.80
N GLU A 59 38.21 3.83 -24.04
CA GLU A 59 37.28 4.91 -24.43
C GLU A 59 35.82 4.54 -24.16
N GLN A 60 35.41 3.30 -24.49
CA GLN A 60 34.07 2.81 -24.19
C GLN A 60 33.78 2.78 -22.68
N LEU A 61 34.75 2.34 -21.86
CA LEU A 61 34.61 2.33 -20.41
C LEU A 61 34.49 3.75 -19.83
N TYR A 62 35.28 4.71 -20.34
CA TYR A 62 35.15 6.11 -19.95
C TYR A 62 33.78 6.67 -20.32
N GLN A 63 33.30 6.41 -21.55
CA GLN A 63 31.97 6.85 -21.97
C GLN A 63 30.86 6.27 -21.10
N GLN A 64 30.98 4.99 -20.73
CA GLN A 64 30.04 4.32 -19.84
C GLN A 64 30.11 4.92 -18.43
N GLN A 65 31.31 5.24 -17.93
CA GLN A 65 31.50 5.87 -16.63
C GLN A 65 30.88 7.28 -16.59
N GLU A 66 31.08 8.08 -17.64
CA GLU A 66 30.46 9.41 -17.75
C GLU A 66 28.93 9.31 -17.78
N THR A 67 28.40 8.37 -18.57
CA THR A 67 26.95 8.13 -18.65
C THR A 67 26.38 7.70 -17.30
N ASN A 68 27.07 6.81 -16.58
CA ASN A 68 26.64 6.36 -15.26
C ASN A 68 26.70 7.48 -14.23
N THR A 69 27.77 8.28 -14.24
CA THR A 69 27.93 9.45 -13.36
C THR A 69 26.81 10.47 -13.61
N ALA A 70 26.51 10.77 -14.87
CA ALA A 70 25.41 11.66 -15.23
C ALA A 70 24.06 11.11 -14.76
N ARG A 71 23.81 9.80 -14.87
CA ARG A 71 22.59 9.16 -14.33
C ARG A 71 22.50 9.29 -12.82
N ILE A 72 23.61 9.06 -12.11
CA ILE A 72 23.65 9.20 -10.65
C ILE A 72 23.28 10.63 -10.24
N HIS A 73 23.89 11.65 -10.86
CA HIS A 73 23.57 13.04 -10.56
C HIS A 73 22.11 13.40 -10.85
N THR A 74 21.54 12.90 -11.96
CA THR A 74 20.12 13.09 -12.24
C THR A 74 19.24 12.47 -11.15
N LEU A 75 19.55 11.24 -10.72
CA LEU A 75 18.81 10.55 -9.65
C LEU A 75 18.97 11.25 -8.29
N GLU A 76 20.14 11.80 -7.98
CA GLU A 76 20.39 12.59 -6.76
C GLU A 76 19.51 13.85 -6.73
N VAL A 77 19.43 14.56 -7.86
CA VAL A 77 18.57 15.75 -7.98
C VAL A 77 17.09 15.36 -7.88
N GLU A 78 16.67 14.29 -8.56
CA GLU A 78 15.29 13.79 -8.50
C GLU A 78 14.90 13.42 -7.06
N LEU A 79 15.77 12.70 -6.34
CA LEU A 79 15.57 12.34 -4.94
C LEU A 79 15.47 13.60 -4.04
N ALA A 80 16.33 14.59 -4.25
CA ALA A 80 16.29 15.83 -3.46
C ALA A 80 14.97 16.59 -3.70
N VAL A 81 14.50 16.65 -4.94
CA VAL A 81 13.20 17.25 -5.29
C VAL A 81 12.06 16.47 -4.66
N GLU A 82 12.08 15.14 -4.70
CA GLU A 82 11.07 14.29 -4.09
C GLU A 82 11.01 14.49 -2.56
N GLN A 83 12.15 14.56 -1.89
CA GLN A 83 12.22 14.83 -0.45
C GLN A 83 11.63 16.19 -0.10
N LEU A 84 11.96 17.24 -0.85
CA LEU A 84 11.39 18.58 -0.66
C LEU A 84 9.88 18.60 -0.91
N ALA A 85 9.41 17.93 -1.97
CA ALA A 85 7.99 17.79 -2.28
C ALA A 85 7.24 17.05 -1.16
N ASN A 86 7.84 15.98 -0.62
CA ASN A 86 7.29 15.21 0.49
C ASN A 86 7.18 16.06 1.76
N GLN A 87 8.25 16.77 2.14
CA GLN A 87 8.22 17.69 3.29
C GLN A 87 7.14 18.77 3.13
N LYS A 88 7.02 19.35 1.93
CA LYS A 88 5.97 20.33 1.63
C LYS A 88 4.57 19.73 1.73
N ALA A 89 4.36 18.54 1.19
CA ALA A 89 3.08 17.82 1.28
C ALA A 89 2.70 17.53 2.74
N GLN A 90 3.64 17.06 3.55
CA GLN A 90 3.43 16.85 4.99
C GLN A 90 3.06 18.16 5.71
N GLY A 91 3.73 19.26 5.39
CA GLY A 91 3.40 20.59 5.93
C GLY A 91 2.00 21.06 5.56
N LEU A 92 1.59 20.87 4.31
CA LEU A 92 0.24 21.20 3.84
C LEU A 92 -0.83 20.33 4.53
N LEU A 93 -0.59 19.03 4.67
CA LEU A 93 -1.50 18.12 5.38
C LEU A 93 -1.67 18.54 6.84
N LYS A 94 -0.57 18.88 7.52
CA LYS A 94 -0.62 19.38 8.90
C LYS A 94 -1.44 20.66 8.99
N SER A 95 -1.18 21.65 8.13
CA SER A 95 -1.92 22.91 8.13
C SER A 95 -3.41 22.71 7.84
N ALA A 96 -3.76 21.82 6.91
CA ALA A 96 -5.16 21.50 6.60
C ALA A 96 -5.86 20.82 7.79
N ALA A 97 -5.17 19.90 8.48
CA ALA A 97 -5.70 19.25 9.68
C ALA A 97 -5.93 20.25 10.82
N GLU A 98 -5.01 21.19 11.03
CA GLU A 98 -5.13 22.26 12.03
C GLU A 98 -6.33 23.19 11.71
N GLN A 99 -6.49 23.59 10.44
CA GLN A 99 -7.64 24.39 10.01
C GLN A 99 -8.96 23.65 10.19
N GLN A 100 -9.01 22.36 9.82
CA GLN A 100 -10.20 21.53 10.02
C GLN A 100 -10.56 21.41 11.50
N PHE A 101 -9.56 21.25 12.36
CA PHE A 101 -9.76 21.18 13.80
C PHE A 101 -10.33 22.49 14.35
N GLU A 102 -9.76 23.64 13.98
CA GLU A 102 -10.24 24.94 14.42
C GLU A 102 -11.66 25.22 13.92
N VAL A 103 -11.99 24.90 12.66
CA VAL A 103 -13.36 25.03 12.14
C VAL A 103 -14.35 24.14 12.92
N LYS A 104 -13.99 22.88 13.18
CA LYS A 104 -14.84 21.96 13.98
C LYS A 104 -15.05 22.48 15.40
N LYS A 105 -14.01 23.03 16.02
CA LYS A 105 -14.07 23.63 17.36
C LYS A 105 -14.98 24.85 17.39
N GLN A 106 -14.86 25.74 16.40
CA GLN A 106 -15.75 26.90 16.26
C GLN A 106 -17.21 26.49 16.04
N LEU A 107 -17.45 25.47 15.20
CA LEU A 107 -18.78 24.92 14.98
C LEU A 107 -19.38 24.34 16.27
N ALA A 108 -18.62 23.52 17.00
CA ALA A 108 -19.07 22.96 18.27
C ALA A 108 -19.38 24.04 19.32
N PHE A 109 -18.58 25.13 19.34
CA PHE A 109 -18.87 26.29 20.18
C PHE A 109 -20.15 27.01 19.75
N TYR A 110 -20.33 27.25 18.44
CA TYR A 110 -21.53 27.88 17.90
C TYR A 110 -22.79 27.06 18.21
N GLU A 111 -22.74 25.73 18.02
CA GLU A 111 -23.83 24.82 18.39
C GLU A 111 -24.19 24.93 19.88
N LYS A 112 -23.17 25.00 20.74
CA LYS A 112 -23.36 25.14 22.19
C LYS A 112 -24.03 26.47 22.57
N VAL A 113 -23.73 27.57 21.87
CA VAL A 113 -24.27 28.90 22.18
C VAL A 113 -25.64 29.14 21.54
N MET A 114 -25.81 28.82 20.26
CA MET A 114 -26.99 29.20 19.47
C MET A 114 -28.12 28.17 19.48
N ALA A 115 -27.82 26.90 19.77
CA ALA A 115 -28.84 25.86 19.81
C ALA A 115 -28.64 24.93 21.01
N PRO A 116 -28.70 25.45 22.25
CA PRO A 116 -28.60 24.62 23.45
C PRO A 116 -29.65 23.51 23.48
N GLU A 117 -30.80 23.69 22.80
CA GLU A 117 -31.86 22.68 22.65
C GLU A 117 -31.49 21.48 21.76
N LYS A 118 -30.56 21.62 20.80
CA LYS A 118 -30.06 20.48 20.02
C LYS A 118 -29.17 19.55 20.87
N GLN A 119 -28.55 20.07 21.93
CA GLN A 119 -27.85 19.30 22.96
C GLN A 119 -28.76 19.00 24.19
N ALA A 120 -29.84 19.75 24.36
CA ALA A 120 -30.75 19.60 25.50
C ALA A 120 -31.96 18.72 25.14
N ALA A 121 -31.78 17.43 25.41
CA ALA A 121 -32.61 16.63 26.31
C ALA A 121 -32.91 15.23 25.74
N GLY A 122 -32.31 14.23 26.38
CA GLY A 122 -32.92 12.91 26.46
C GLY A 122 -32.03 11.74 26.05
N LEU A 123 -32.72 10.63 25.85
CA LEU A 123 -32.22 9.33 25.44
C LEU A 123 -31.90 9.35 23.94
N PHE A 124 -30.70 8.92 23.56
CA PHE A 124 -30.29 8.80 22.15
C PHE A 124 -30.00 7.35 21.80
N VAL A 125 -30.37 6.97 20.57
CA VAL A 125 -29.87 5.76 19.92
C VAL A 125 -28.58 6.11 19.19
N GLU A 126 -27.45 5.83 19.83
CA GLU A 126 -26.13 6.18 19.31
C GLU A 126 -25.78 5.31 18.09
N ASN A 127 -25.94 4.00 18.22
CA ASN A 127 -25.56 3.05 17.18
C ASN A 127 -26.55 1.89 17.09
N VAL A 128 -26.81 1.42 15.88
CA VAL A 128 -27.61 0.23 15.57
C VAL A 128 -26.77 -0.61 14.63
N LYS A 129 -26.42 -1.83 15.05
CA LYS A 129 -25.68 -2.78 14.24
C LYS A 129 -26.51 -4.03 14.03
N ILE A 130 -26.47 -4.55 12.81
CA ILE A 130 -27.09 -5.81 12.43
C ILE A 130 -26.01 -6.67 11.78
N GLN A 131 -25.85 -7.88 12.29
CA GLN A 131 -24.83 -8.83 11.86
C GLN A 131 -25.50 -10.14 11.46
N ALA A 132 -25.07 -10.71 10.33
CA ALA A 132 -25.54 -12.04 9.94
C ALA A 132 -24.95 -13.11 10.87
N SER A 133 -25.77 -14.09 11.23
CA SER A 133 -25.30 -15.30 11.90
C SER A 133 -24.79 -16.32 10.87
N LYS A 134 -24.26 -17.45 11.36
CA LYS A 134 -23.90 -18.59 10.50
C LYS A 134 -25.11 -19.31 9.91
N ILE A 135 -26.29 -19.10 10.50
CA ILE A 135 -27.56 -19.69 10.07
C ILE A 135 -28.25 -18.72 9.09
N PRO A 136 -28.70 -19.20 7.91
CA PRO A 136 -29.43 -18.37 6.96
C PRO A 136 -30.62 -17.65 7.60
N ASN A 137 -30.82 -16.38 7.24
CA ASN A 137 -31.88 -15.49 7.73
C ASN A 137 -31.90 -15.23 9.23
N LYS A 138 -30.88 -15.67 9.97
CA LYS A 138 -30.71 -15.37 11.38
C LYS A 138 -29.70 -14.24 11.55
N TYR A 139 -30.05 -13.25 12.35
CA TYR A 139 -29.27 -12.04 12.56
C TYR A 139 -29.14 -11.72 14.05
N HIS A 140 -28.06 -11.03 14.40
CA HIS A 140 -27.84 -10.45 15.71
C HIS A 140 -27.98 -8.94 15.59
N PHE A 141 -28.76 -8.32 16.46
CA PHE A 141 -28.80 -6.86 16.58
C PHE A 141 -28.03 -6.40 17.82
N GLN A 142 -27.48 -5.20 17.72
CA GLN A 142 -26.90 -4.48 18.84
C GLN A 142 -27.32 -3.01 18.77
N VAL A 143 -28.07 -2.56 19.77
CA VAL A 143 -28.51 -1.17 19.91
C VAL A 143 -27.77 -0.55 21.09
N THR A 144 -27.02 0.53 20.83
CA THR A 144 -26.34 1.30 21.87
C THR A 144 -27.15 2.53 22.20
N LEU A 145 -27.58 2.63 23.47
CA LEU A 145 -28.30 3.78 24.00
C LEU A 145 -27.37 4.64 24.84
N VAL A 146 -27.46 5.95 24.67
CA VAL A 146 -26.65 6.93 25.42
C VAL A 146 -27.54 8.02 25.98
N GLN A 147 -27.24 8.45 27.20
CA GLN A 147 -27.87 9.61 27.83
C GLN A 147 -26.91 10.79 27.79
N GLN A 148 -27.23 11.82 27.00
CA GLN A 148 -26.39 13.02 26.90
C GLN A 148 -26.50 13.96 28.13
N GLN A 149 -27.48 13.75 29.01
CA GLN A 149 -27.59 14.53 30.26
C GLN A 149 -26.70 13.97 31.38
N LEU A 150 -25.91 14.85 32.01
CA LEU A 150 -25.24 14.68 33.31
C LEU A 150 -26.22 14.56 34.51
N LYS A 151 -27.42 14.00 34.30
CA LYS A 151 -28.30 13.66 35.42
C LYS A 151 -27.79 12.37 36.05
N ARG A 152 -27.50 12.42 37.37
CA ARG A 152 -27.07 11.26 38.18
C ARG A 152 -28.15 10.17 38.36
N ARG A 153 -29.21 10.14 37.56
CA ARG A 153 -30.35 9.24 37.73
C ARG A 153 -30.48 8.31 36.52
N TYR A 154 -30.94 7.10 36.78
CA TYR A 154 -31.19 6.09 35.77
C TYR A 154 -32.35 6.49 34.87
N SER A 155 -32.16 6.37 33.55
CA SER A 155 -33.22 6.38 32.55
C SER A 155 -33.81 4.99 32.41
N LYS A 156 -35.14 4.88 32.52
CA LYS A 156 -35.86 3.59 32.46
C LYS A 156 -36.83 3.54 31.30
N GLY A 157 -36.74 2.50 30.49
CA GLY A 157 -37.55 2.38 29.29
C GLY A 157 -37.40 1.04 28.62
N TYR A 158 -37.76 1.00 27.35
CA TYR A 158 -37.58 -0.15 26.49
C TYR A 158 -37.36 0.28 25.04
N ILE A 159 -36.77 -0.61 24.25
CA ILE A 159 -36.62 -0.41 22.81
C ILE A 159 -37.69 -1.18 22.03
N GLU A 160 -38.08 -0.64 20.88
CA GLU A 160 -38.86 -1.33 19.87
C GLU A 160 -38.07 -1.28 18.57
N LEU A 161 -38.02 -2.40 17.84
CA LEU A 161 -37.46 -2.46 16.50
C LEU A 161 -38.56 -2.88 15.52
N ILE A 162 -38.61 -2.18 14.40
CA ILE A 162 -39.50 -2.47 13.27
C ILE A 162 -38.64 -2.60 12.03
N PHE A 163 -38.75 -3.75 11.36
CA PHE A 163 -38.12 -4.03 10.09
C PHE A 163 -39.08 -3.64 8.97
N GLU A 164 -38.68 -2.68 8.15
CA GLU A 164 -39.44 -2.24 6.99
C GLU A 164 -38.81 -2.85 5.74
N GLY A 165 -39.62 -3.50 4.92
CA GLY A 165 -39.15 -4.20 3.74
C GLY A 165 -40.29 -4.62 2.82
N ARG A 166 -40.01 -5.60 1.98
CA ARG A 166 -40.96 -6.13 1.00
C ARG A 166 -41.11 -7.63 1.15
N GLU A 167 -42.35 -8.09 1.06
CA GLU A 167 -42.67 -9.52 0.90
C GLU A 167 -43.24 -9.70 -0.51
N GLY A 168 -42.41 -10.23 -1.42
CA GLY A 168 -42.69 -10.20 -2.86
C GLY A 168 -42.83 -8.76 -3.37
N ASN A 169 -44.04 -8.35 -3.78
CA ASN A 169 -44.30 -7.01 -4.31
C ASN A 169 -45.05 -6.06 -3.35
N LYS A 170 -45.32 -6.49 -2.11
CA LYS A 170 -46.03 -5.69 -1.10
C LYS A 170 -45.05 -5.17 -0.05
N ALA A 171 -45.18 -3.90 0.33
CA ALA A 171 -44.45 -3.35 1.46
C ALA A 171 -45.03 -3.88 2.77
N VAL A 172 -44.18 -4.47 3.62
CA VAL A 172 -44.56 -5.10 4.88
C VAL A 172 -43.65 -4.56 5.99
N LYS A 173 -44.21 -4.41 7.19
CA LYS A 173 -43.47 -4.05 8.40
C LYS A 173 -43.57 -5.19 9.39
N LEU A 174 -42.43 -5.70 9.85
CA LEU A 174 -42.34 -6.76 10.84
C LEU A 174 -41.81 -6.20 12.15
N LYS A 175 -42.49 -6.49 13.27
CA LYS A 175 -42.00 -6.11 14.59
C LYS A 175 -41.00 -7.14 15.09
N LEU A 176 -40.01 -6.73 15.87
CA LEU A 176 -39.05 -7.66 16.47
C LEU A 176 -39.71 -8.78 17.29
N GLU A 177 -40.80 -8.47 18.00
CA GLU A 177 -41.56 -9.47 18.77
C GLU A 177 -42.17 -10.58 17.89
N GLU A 178 -42.33 -10.36 16.58
CA GLU A 178 -42.88 -11.34 15.62
C GLU A 178 -41.80 -12.25 15.03
N VAL A 179 -40.54 -11.81 15.06
CA VAL A 179 -39.39 -12.48 14.40
C VAL A 179 -38.29 -12.91 15.37
N ALA A 180 -38.45 -12.65 16.66
CA ALA A 180 -37.48 -12.99 17.70
C ALA A 180 -38.16 -13.67 18.89
N GLU A 181 -37.51 -14.69 19.45
CA GLU A 181 -37.90 -15.32 20.71
C GLU A 181 -37.40 -14.48 21.91
N LEU A 182 -37.81 -13.21 21.96
CA LEU A 182 -37.41 -12.27 23.01
C LEU A 182 -38.62 -11.89 23.86
N SER A 183 -38.43 -11.83 25.17
CA SER A 183 -39.44 -11.31 26.07
C SER A 183 -39.39 -9.77 26.12
N LYS A 184 -40.51 -9.15 26.49
CA LYS A 184 -40.55 -7.70 26.78
C LYS A 184 -39.58 -7.26 27.89
N LYS A 185 -39.01 -8.18 28.66
CA LYS A 185 -37.98 -7.85 29.68
C LYS A 185 -36.61 -7.67 29.04
N ASP A 186 -36.29 -8.39 27.98
CA ASP A 186 -34.99 -8.37 27.31
C ASP A 186 -34.76 -7.06 26.54
N LEU A 187 -35.85 -6.39 26.15
CA LEU A 187 -35.83 -5.09 25.49
C LEU A 187 -35.88 -3.90 26.46
N LYS A 188 -35.99 -4.13 27.77
CA LYS A 188 -35.98 -3.06 28.77
C LYS A 188 -34.56 -2.59 29.06
N PHE A 189 -34.43 -1.30 29.33
CA PHE A 189 -33.19 -0.70 29.78
C PHE A 189 -33.37 0.12 31.04
N SER A 190 -32.29 0.19 31.82
CA SER A 190 -32.18 1.00 33.03
C SER A 190 -30.73 1.37 33.22
N PHE A 191 -30.32 2.56 32.76
CA PHE A 191 -28.92 2.95 32.77
C PHE A 191 -28.72 4.42 33.12
N GLN A 192 -27.52 4.75 33.60
CA GLN A 192 -27.12 6.12 33.94
C GLN A 192 -26.35 6.82 32.81
N TYR A 193 -25.47 6.09 32.11
CA TYR A 193 -24.59 6.65 31.07
C TYR A 193 -24.90 6.08 29.70
N PHE A 194 -24.74 4.76 29.57
CA PHE A 194 -25.07 4.01 28.37
C PHE A 194 -25.53 2.60 28.74
N GLN A 195 -26.25 1.96 27.82
CA GLN A 195 -26.53 0.54 27.86
C GLN A 195 -26.60 0.01 26.44
N ILE A 196 -26.08 -1.19 26.26
CA ILE A 196 -26.18 -1.94 25.02
C ILE A 196 -27.27 -2.99 25.21
N ILE A 197 -28.18 -3.07 24.24
CA ILE A 197 -29.22 -4.10 24.17
C ILE A 197 -28.96 -4.88 22.91
N ASN A 198 -28.86 -6.19 23.04
CA ASN A 198 -28.57 -7.11 21.96
C ASN A 198 -29.50 -8.31 22.02
N GLY A 199 -29.69 -8.94 20.88
CA GLY A 199 -30.54 -10.11 20.74
C GLY A 199 -30.44 -10.70 19.35
N GLU A 200 -31.14 -11.81 19.15
CA GLU A 200 -31.16 -12.54 17.89
C GLU A 200 -32.59 -12.52 17.33
N PHE A 201 -32.69 -12.51 16.00
CA PHE A 201 -33.97 -12.60 15.30
C PHE A 201 -33.79 -13.36 13.99
N THR A 202 -34.87 -13.98 13.53
CA THR A 202 -34.91 -14.76 12.30
C THR A 202 -35.96 -14.17 11.37
N LEU A 203 -35.54 -13.64 10.23
CA LEU A 203 -36.46 -13.08 9.24
C LEU A 203 -37.10 -14.18 8.37
N PRO A 204 -38.37 -14.03 7.96
CA PRO A 204 -38.99 -14.93 7.00
C PRO A 204 -38.24 -14.99 5.67
N VAL A 205 -38.23 -16.15 5.02
CA VAL A 205 -37.47 -16.40 3.77
C VAL A 205 -37.93 -15.51 2.61
N ASN A 206 -39.18 -15.08 2.63
CA ASN A 206 -39.81 -14.25 1.62
C ASN A 206 -39.78 -12.74 1.92
N PHE A 207 -39.12 -12.32 3.00
CA PHE A 207 -39.02 -10.92 3.42
C PHE A 207 -37.65 -10.32 3.08
N THR A 208 -37.65 -9.26 2.29
CA THR A 208 -36.45 -8.49 1.94
C THR A 208 -36.43 -7.19 2.75
N PRO A 209 -35.58 -7.06 3.79
CA PRO A 209 -35.49 -5.85 4.60
C PRO A 209 -34.81 -4.69 3.84
N GLU A 210 -35.33 -3.47 4.02
CA GLU A 210 -34.80 -2.25 3.41
C GLU A 210 -34.31 -1.27 4.49
N ASN A 211 -35.09 -1.09 5.56
CA ASN A 211 -34.76 -0.20 6.67
C ASN A 211 -35.11 -0.84 8.01
N VAL A 212 -34.44 -0.41 9.07
CA VAL A 212 -34.76 -0.75 10.45
C VAL A 212 -35.03 0.51 11.24
N LEU A 213 -36.23 0.61 11.77
CA LEU A 213 -36.63 1.69 12.66
C LEU A 213 -36.49 1.24 14.10
N VAL A 214 -35.59 1.89 14.84
CA VAL A 214 -35.36 1.65 16.26
C VAL A 214 -35.97 2.80 17.06
N SER A 215 -36.97 2.49 17.88
CA SER A 215 -37.59 3.45 18.80
C SER A 215 -37.08 3.19 20.21
N ALA A 216 -36.55 4.22 20.86
CA ALA A 216 -36.17 4.18 22.27
C ALA A 216 -37.22 4.95 23.09
N ILE A 217 -37.92 4.26 23.99
CA ILE A 217 -39.11 4.78 24.69
C ILE A 217 -38.84 4.88 26.18
N LEU A 218 -38.89 6.10 26.73
CA LEU A 218 -38.85 6.37 28.16
C LEU A 218 -40.25 6.23 28.76
N THR A 219 -40.37 5.39 29.78
CA THR A 219 -41.64 5.23 30.52
C THR A 219 -41.92 6.44 31.42
N LYS A 220 -43.20 6.83 31.55
CA LYS A 220 -43.57 7.95 32.44
C LYS A 220 -43.40 7.52 33.91
N SER A 221 -42.68 8.31 34.69
CA SER A 221 -42.50 8.13 36.14
C SER A 221 -42.58 9.49 36.84
N ARG A 222 -42.71 9.50 38.17
CA ARG A 222 -42.70 10.72 39.00
C ARG A 222 -41.51 11.64 38.69
N TRP A 223 -40.39 11.06 38.27
CA TRP A 223 -39.12 11.77 38.04
C TRP A 223 -38.62 11.69 36.59
N GLN A 224 -39.42 11.12 35.68
CA GLN A 224 -39.05 10.91 34.28
C GLN A 224 -40.27 11.20 33.39
N LYS A 225 -40.13 12.16 32.46
CA LYS A 225 -41.16 12.42 31.45
C LYS A 225 -41.11 11.32 30.38
N TYR A 226 -42.27 11.02 29.79
CA TYR A 226 -42.33 10.18 28.60
C TYR A 226 -41.56 10.86 27.46
N ALA A 227 -40.77 10.08 26.74
CA ALA A 227 -40.13 10.50 25.50
C ALA A 227 -39.97 9.30 24.58
N LYS A 228 -40.16 9.50 23.29
CA LYS A 228 -39.88 8.52 22.25
C LYS A 228 -38.88 9.13 21.27
N LYS A 229 -37.83 8.40 20.95
CA LYS A 229 -36.82 8.81 19.98
C LYS A 229 -36.60 7.70 18.97
N ASP A 230 -36.79 8.05 17.72
CA ASP A 230 -36.76 7.10 16.61
C ASP A 230 -35.47 7.31 15.81
N LYS A 231 -34.84 6.21 15.41
CA LYS A 231 -33.69 6.20 14.52
C LYS A 231 -33.96 5.18 13.42
N SER A 232 -34.06 5.67 12.19
CA SER A 232 -34.12 4.81 11.01
C SER A 232 -32.70 4.59 10.49
N VAL A 233 -32.37 3.34 10.19
CA VAL A 233 -31.08 2.94 9.62
C VAL A 233 -31.36 2.08 8.40
N SER A 234 -30.72 2.39 7.27
CA SER A 234 -30.81 1.54 6.08
C SER A 234 -30.20 0.17 6.35
N TRP A 235 -30.79 -0.87 5.77
CA TRP A 235 -30.36 -2.23 5.98
C TRP A 235 -28.94 -2.44 5.45
N GLN A 236 -27.98 -2.49 6.36
CA GLN A 236 -26.57 -2.79 6.09
C GLN A 236 -26.14 -3.92 7.02
N VAL A 237 -25.96 -5.11 6.46
CA VAL A 237 -25.47 -6.27 7.20
C VAL A 237 -23.95 -6.24 7.15
N ASN A 238 -23.33 -5.99 8.30
CA ASN A 238 -21.89 -6.18 8.42
C ASN A 238 -21.61 -7.68 8.55
N GLN A 239 -20.82 -8.21 7.62
CA GLN A 239 -20.29 -9.58 7.67
C GLN A 239 -19.27 -9.73 8.80
#